data_AF-A0A227J3B2-F1
#
_entry.id   AF-A0A227J3B2-F1
#
_cell.length_a   1.000
_cell.length_b   1.000
_cell.length_c   1.000
_cell.angle_alpha   90.00
_cell.angle_beta   90.00
_cell.angle_gamma   90.00
#
_symmetry.space_group_name_H-M   'P 1'
#
loop_
_entity.id
_entity.type
_entity.pdbx_description
1 polymer ?
#
loop_
_entity_poly.entity_id
_entity_poly.type
_entity_poly.pdbx_seq_one_letter_code
_entity_poly.pdbx_strand_id
1 'polypeptide(L)'
;VYRFSSDANLSFKKPILLGVATLSFFLGGLGYWAATAKLESAAIAYGDLSVLTKRQEIQHLEGGIIEKLYVQEGDLVKKGQPLVQLSQRQPMAKLDAVSGQYIHT
;
A
#
# COMPACT_ATOMS: atom_id res chain seq x y z
N VAL A 1 93.01 -13.60 15.23
CA VAL A 1 92.72 -12.47 14.32
C VAL A 1 91.40 -12.75 13.63
N TYR A 2 90.32 -12.08 14.05
CA TYR A 2 88.98 -12.33 13.51
C TYR A 2 88.89 -11.78 12.08
N ARG A 3 88.51 -12.64 11.14
CA ARG A 3 88.37 -12.34 9.71
C ARG A 3 86.93 -11.92 9.48
N PHE A 4 86.70 -10.64 9.19
CA PHE A 4 85.38 -10.15 8.78
C PHE A 4 85.17 -10.48 7.31
N SER A 5 84.14 -11.27 7.02
CA SER A 5 83.64 -11.52 5.68
C SER A 5 82.18 -11.06 5.65
N SER A 6 81.92 -9.90 5.06
CA SER A 6 80.57 -9.38 4.87
C SER A 6 80.40 -8.87 3.45
N ASP A 7 80.29 -9.79 2.50
CA ASP A 7 79.71 -9.52 1.19
C ASP A 7 78.19 -9.73 1.25
N ALA A 8 77.52 -9.03 2.16
CA ALA A 8 76.06 -8.98 2.18
C ALA A 8 75.60 -7.89 1.23
N ASN A 9 75.37 -8.23 -0.04
CA ASN A 9 74.77 -7.34 -1.02
C ASN A 9 73.27 -7.15 -0.68
N LEU A 10 72.99 -6.31 0.32
CA LEU A 10 71.64 -5.97 0.78
C LEU A 10 70.92 -5.12 -0.27
N SER A 11 70.28 -5.81 -1.23
CA SER A 11 69.49 -5.16 -2.26
C SER A 11 68.11 -4.76 -1.71
N PHE A 12 68.00 -3.52 -1.24
CA PHE A 12 66.75 -2.94 -0.71
C PHE A 12 65.62 -2.82 -1.75
N LYS A 13 65.92 -2.99 -3.05
CA LYS A 13 64.93 -2.92 -4.14
C LYS A 13 63.89 -4.05 -4.05
N LYS A 14 64.29 -5.25 -3.64
CA LYS A 14 63.40 -6.42 -3.53
C LYS A 14 62.32 -6.27 -2.45
N PRO A 15 62.64 -5.90 -1.19
CA PRO A 15 61.61 -5.70 -0.16
C PRO A 15 60.70 -4.49 -0.45
N ILE A 16 61.23 -3.42 -1.04
CA ILE A 16 60.42 -2.25 -1.43
C ILE A 16 59.39 -2.63 -2.51
N LEU A 17 59.82 -3.36 -3.54
CA LEU A 17 58.91 -3.84 -4.60
C LEU A 17 57.81 -4.74 -4.02
N LEU A 18 58.17 -5.61 -3.07
CA LEU A 18 57.23 -6.52 -2.42
C LEU A 18 56.20 -5.76 -1.57
N GLY A 19 56.62 -4.71 -0.87
CA GLY A 19 55.73 -3.82 -0.12
C GLY A 19 54.76 -3.06 -1.03
N VAL A 20 55.26 -2.47 -2.12
CA VAL A 20 54.43 -1.75 -3.10
C VAL A 20 53.43 -2.68 -3.77
N ALA A 21 53.86 -3.88 -4.17
CA ALA A 21 52.96 -4.88 -4.76
C ALA A 21 51.84 -5.30 -3.80
N THR A 22 52.18 -5.54 -2.53
CA THR A 22 51.20 -5.91 -1.50
C THR A 22 50.19 -4.77 -1.26
N LEU A 23 50.66 -3.53 -1.19
CA LEU A 23 49.81 -2.36 -1.02
C LEU A 23 48.87 -2.15 -2.21
N SER A 24 49.40 -2.22 -3.43
CA SER A 24 48.60 -2.13 -4.66
C SER A 24 47.56 -3.24 -4.77
N PHE A 25 47.89 -4.46 -4.33
CA PHE A 25 46.94 -5.57 -4.32
C PHE A 25 45.77 -5.31 -3.37
N PHE A 26 46.04 -4.84 -2.15
CA PHE A 26 44.99 -4.53 -1.18
C PHE A 26 44.13 -3.34 -1.61
N LEU A 27 44.73 -2.23 -2.02
CA LEU A 27 43.98 -1.07 -2.49
C LEU A 27 43.19 -1.38 -3.76
N GLY A 28 43.80 -2.08 -4.71
CA GLY A 28 43.15 -2.47 -5.96
C GLY A 28 42.00 -3.45 -5.73
N GLY A 29 42.21 -4.49 -4.94
CA GLY A 29 41.18 -5.49 -4.63
C GLY A 29 40.00 -4.91 -3.87
N LEU A 30 40.26 -4.18 -2.78
CA LEU A 30 39.20 -3.56 -1.98
C LEU A 30 38.49 -2.44 -2.74
N GLY A 31 39.24 -1.62 -3.49
CA GLY A 31 38.67 -0.55 -4.30
C GLY A 31 37.80 -1.09 -5.44
N TYR A 32 38.28 -2.12 -6.14
CA TYR A 32 37.52 -2.77 -7.21
C TYR A 32 36.25 -3.43 -6.69
N TRP A 33 36.35 -4.15 -5.57
CA TRP A 33 35.18 -4.73 -4.91
C TRP A 33 34.19 -3.65 -4.46
N ALA A 34 34.64 -2.60 -3.79
CA ALA A 34 33.79 -1.50 -3.33
C ALA A 34 33.08 -0.77 -4.49
N ALA A 35 33.76 -0.60 -5.63
CA ALA A 35 33.20 0.03 -6.82
C ALA A 35 32.16 -0.85 -7.54
N THR A 36 32.30 -2.17 -7.47
CA THR A 36 31.42 -3.14 -8.15
C THR A 36 30.34 -3.71 -7.24
N ALA A 37 30.47 -3.55 -5.93
CA ALA A 37 29.51 -4.01 -4.94
C ALA A 37 28.17 -3.30 -5.15
N LYS A 38 27.15 -4.08 -5.55
CA LYS A 38 25.80 -3.59 -5.75
C LYS A 38 25.15 -3.32 -4.40
N LEU A 39 24.90 -2.05 -4.10
CA LEU A 39 24.20 -1.65 -2.87
C LEU A 39 22.69 -1.81 -3.07
N GLU A 40 22.19 -3.02 -2.81
CA GLU A 40 20.75 -3.28 -2.81
C GLU A 40 20.14 -2.73 -1.52
N SER A 41 19.59 -1.52 -1.60
CA SER A 41 18.80 -0.91 -0.54
C SER A 41 17.35 -0.88 -0.99
N ALA A 42 16.50 -1.69 -0.36
CA ALA A 42 15.06 -1.64 -0.56
C ALA A 42 14.44 -0.82 0.59
N ALA A 43 13.96 0.38 0.27
CA ALA A 43 13.12 1.13 1.20
C ALA A 43 11.75 0.45 1.27
N ILE A 44 11.45 -0.20 2.40
CA ILE A 44 10.14 -0.79 2.65
C ILE A 44 9.18 0.34 3.04
N ALA A 45 8.24 0.66 2.16
CA ALA A 45 7.16 1.61 2.45
C ALA A 45 5.86 0.83 2.69
N TYR A 46 5.19 1.11 3.80
CA TYR A 46 3.84 0.62 4.08
C TYR A 46 2.83 1.52 3.39
N GLY A 47 2.13 1.00 2.38
CA GLY A 47 1.01 1.67 1.73
C GLY A 47 -0.31 1.12 2.26
N ASP A 48 -1.20 2.01 2.72
CA ASP A 48 -2.57 1.64 3.06
C ASP A 48 -3.45 1.82 1.82
N LEU A 49 -4.02 0.70 1.32
CA LEU A 49 -4.96 0.70 0.21
C LEU A 49 -6.38 0.63 0.77
N SER A 50 -6.95 1.78 1.09
CA SER A 50 -8.37 1.87 1.45
C SER A 50 -9.23 1.90 0.19
N VAL A 51 -10.11 0.90 0.05
CA VAL A 51 -11.16 0.90 -0.98
C VAL A 51 -12.17 1.98 -0.62
N LEU A 52 -12.35 2.98 -1.50
CA LEU A 52 -13.39 4.02 -1.38
C LEU A 52 -14.78 3.40 -1.55
N THR A 53 -15.24 2.61 -0.58
CA THR A 53 -16.60 2.10 -0.53
C THR A 53 -17.49 3.19 0.05
N LYS A 54 -18.14 3.96 -0.83
CA LYS A 54 -19.14 4.95 -0.42
C LYS A 54 -20.44 4.21 -0.08
N ARG A 55 -20.58 3.73 1.16
CA ARG A 55 -21.83 3.15 1.66
C ARG A 55 -22.93 4.23 1.65
N GLN A 56 -23.82 4.17 0.67
CA GLN A 56 -25.00 5.03 0.63
C GLN A 56 -26.09 4.37 1.48
N GLU A 57 -26.32 4.91 2.66
CA GLU A 57 -27.40 4.46 3.53
C GLU A 57 -28.71 5.08 3.06
N ILE A 58 -29.57 4.27 2.44
CA ILE A 58 -30.91 4.71 2.03
C ILE A 58 -31.85 4.39 3.20
N GLN A 59 -32.03 5.37 4.10
CA GLN A 59 -33.04 5.33 5.15
C GLN A 59 -34.30 6.04 4.65
N HIS A 60 -35.44 5.34 4.59
CA HIS A 60 -36.71 6.00 4.33
C HIS A 60 -37.16 6.80 5.57
N LEU A 61 -37.54 8.06 5.39
CA LEU A 61 -38.04 8.92 6.48
C LEU A 61 -39.50 8.60 6.86
N GLU A 62 -40.18 7.79 6.07
CA GLU A 62 -41.56 7.36 6.30
C GLU A 62 -41.57 5.83 6.44
N GLY A 63 -41.57 5.35 7.68
CA GLY A 63 -41.64 3.92 8.01
C GLY A 63 -42.86 3.24 7.39
N GLY A 64 -42.68 2.59 6.24
CA GLY A 64 -43.70 1.79 5.55
C GLY A 64 -43.28 0.32 5.46
N ILE A 65 -44.26 -0.59 5.43
CA ILE A 65 -43.99 -2.03 5.27
C ILE A 65 -43.45 -2.26 3.84
N ILE A 66 -42.28 -2.90 3.71
CA ILE A 66 -41.70 -3.31 2.43
C ILE A 66 -42.62 -4.38 1.80
N GLU A 67 -43.10 -4.11 0.59
CA GLU A 67 -43.89 -5.06 -0.19
C GLU A 67 -42.98 -5.94 -1.06
N LYS A 68 -41.94 -5.33 -1.67
CA LYS A 68 -41.01 -6.04 -2.55
C LYS A 68 -39.63 -5.40 -2.56
N LEU A 69 -38.59 -6.23 -2.47
CA LEU A 69 -37.18 -5.85 -2.63
C LEU A 69 -36.68 -6.37 -3.99
N TYR A 70 -36.11 -5.50 -4.81
CA TYR A 70 -35.69 -5.83 -6.19
C TYR A 70 -34.19 -6.10 -6.34
N VAL A 71 -33.40 -5.96 -5.27
CA VAL A 71 -31.94 -6.03 -5.29
C VAL A 71 -31.40 -6.78 -4.08
N GLN A 72 -30.25 -7.44 -4.22
CA GLN A 72 -29.54 -8.13 -3.14
C GLN A 72 -28.23 -7.41 -2.79
N GLU A 73 -27.68 -7.74 -1.62
CA GLU A 73 -26.40 -7.18 -1.16
C GLU A 73 -25.29 -7.50 -2.16
N GLY A 74 -24.60 -6.46 -2.64
CA GLY A 74 -23.54 -6.59 -3.66
C GLY A 74 -23.97 -6.41 -5.11
N ASP A 75 -25.28 -6.22 -5.39
CA ASP A 75 -25.75 -5.98 -6.75
C ASP A 75 -25.34 -4.59 -7.28
N LEU A 76 -24.88 -4.55 -8.53
CA LEU A 76 -24.56 -3.31 -9.25
C LEU A 76 -25.85 -2.67 -9.80
N VAL A 77 -26.23 -1.52 -9.24
CA VAL A 77 -27.47 -0.81 -9.60
C VAL A 77 -27.21 0.40 -10.50
N LYS A 78 -28.16 0.69 -11.40
CA LYS A 78 -28.11 1.88 -12.28
C LYS A 78 -29.00 3.00 -11.75
N LYS A 79 -28.67 4.25 -12.08
CA LYS A 79 -29.47 5.42 -11.68
C LYS A 79 -30.90 5.28 -12.23
N GLY A 80 -31.89 5.38 -11.34
CA GLY A 80 -33.32 5.25 -11.67
C GLY A 80 -33.87 3.82 -11.63
N GLN A 81 -33.05 2.82 -11.28
CA GLN A 81 -33.52 1.46 -11.05
C GLN A 81 -34.36 1.41 -9.75
N PRO A 82 -35.59 0.86 -9.79
CA PRO A 82 -36.37 0.64 -8.59
C PRO A 82 -35.67 -0.40 -7.69
N LEU A 83 -35.40 -0.02 -6.44
CA LEU A 83 -34.68 -0.87 -5.47
C LEU A 83 -35.66 -1.54 -4.50
N VAL A 84 -36.66 -0.80 -4.03
CA VAL A 84 -37.64 -1.21 -3.01
C VAL A 84 -39.01 -0.67 -3.40
N GLN A 85 -40.06 -1.45 -3.16
CA GLN A 85 -41.46 -1.02 -3.23
C GLN A 85 -42.10 -1.10 -1.84
N LEU A 86 -42.71 0.00 -1.42
CA LEU A 86 -43.44 0.13 -0.16
C LEU A 86 -44.93 -0.18 -0.37
N SER A 87 -45.53 -0.86 0.60
CA SER A 87 -46.95 -1.25 0.60
C SER A 87 -47.88 -0.03 0.61
N GLN A 88 -48.80 0.05 -0.36
CA GLN A 88 -49.76 1.14 -0.51
C GLN A 88 -50.96 1.08 0.45
N ARG A 89 -50.96 0.19 1.46
CA ARG A 89 -52.11 0.01 2.38
C ARG A 89 -52.22 1.08 3.48
N GLN A 90 -51.18 1.87 3.72
CA GLN A 90 -51.16 2.91 4.78
C GLN A 90 -51.39 4.35 4.27
N PRO A 91 -51.03 4.76 3.03
CA PRO A 91 -51.30 6.12 2.55
C PRO A 91 -52.80 6.47 2.44
N MET A 92 -53.67 5.49 2.17
CA MET A 92 -55.12 5.73 2.05
C MET A 92 -55.78 6.06 3.39
N ALA A 93 -55.31 5.49 4.51
CA ALA A 93 -55.88 5.76 5.83
C ALA A 93 -55.69 7.23 6.27
N LYS A 94 -54.62 7.89 5.79
CA LYS A 94 -54.36 9.30 6.07
C LYS A 94 -55.22 10.22 5.21
N LEU A 95 -55.54 9.82 3.97
CA LEU A 95 -56.47 10.57 3.12
C LEU A 95 -57.91 10.44 3.63
N ASP A 96 -58.34 9.25 4.03
CA ASP A 96 -59.68 9.04 4.60
C ASP A 96 -59.91 9.83 5.90
N ALA A 97 -58.90 9.86 6.79
CA ALA A 97 -58.95 10.64 8.02
C ALA A 97 -59.03 12.15 7.76
N VAL A 98 -58.37 12.65 6.71
CA VAL A 98 -58.41 14.08 6.33
C VAL A 98 -59.73 14.44 5.65
N SER A 99 -60.31 13.56 4.83
CA SER A 99 -61.62 13.80 4.20
C SER A 99 -62.79 13.72 5.18
N GLY A 100 -62.70 12.90 6.24
CA GLY A 100 -63.73 12.83 7.29
C GLY A 100 -63.86 14.13 8.10
N GLN A 101 -62.84 14.98 8.10
CA GLN A 101 -62.82 16.26 8.82
C GLN A 101 -63.64 17.37 8.12
N TYR A 102 -63.99 17.19 6.85
CA TYR A 102 -64.81 18.14 6.08
C TYR A 102 -66.33 17.89 6.19
N ILE A 103 -66.76 16.75 6.73
CA ILE A 103 -68.19 16.39 6.79
C ILE A 103 -68.83 16.78 8.14
N HIS A 104 -68.04 17.21 9.13
CA HIS A 104 -68.55 17.61 10.44
C HIS A 104 -68.35 19.11 10.71
N THR A 105 -69.06 19.97 9.96
CA THR A 105 -69.36 21.35 10.37
C THR A 105 -70.85 21.60 10.21
#